data_AF-A0A520HF20-F1
#
_entry.id   AF-A0A520HF20-F1
#
_cell.length_a   1.000
_cell.length_b   1.000
_cell.length_c   1.000
_cell.angle_alpha   90.00
_cell.angle_beta   90.00
_cell.angle_gamma   90.00
#
_symmetry.space_group_name_H-M   'P 1'
#
loop_
_entity.id
_entity.type
_entity.pdbx_description
1 polymer ?
#
loop_
_entity_poly.entity_id
_entity_poly.type
_entity_poly.pdbx_seq_one_letter_code
_entity_poly.pdbx_strand_id
1 'polypeptide(L)'
;LGLFPKLGSDLYYLHAPHQPRSRITLESGRTFTIVARGQGAGTRYIRAARLNGQPLDTPFVSQAAIQQGGTLELDLGRTPNDWGRAASSLP
;
A
#
# COMPACT_ATOMS: atom_id res chain seq x y z
N LEU A 1 8.19 -3.13 4.35
CA LEU A 1 6.95 -3.65 3.74
C LEU A 1 6.01 -2.50 3.37
N GLY A 2 5.59 -1.66 4.33
CA GLY A 2 4.61 -0.59 4.07
C GLY A 2 3.17 -0.98 4.37
N LEU A 3 2.99 -2.04 5.16
CA LEU A 3 1.69 -2.51 5.67
C LEU A 3 1.77 -2.55 7.20
N PHE A 4 0.72 -2.07 7.87
CA PHE A 4 0.58 -2.16 9.32
C PHE A 4 -0.84 -2.68 9.67
N PRO A 5 -0.98 -3.76 10.45
CA PRO A 5 -2.30 -4.36 10.70
C PRO A 5 -3.18 -3.47 11.59
N LYS A 6 -4.43 -3.24 11.18
CA LYS A 6 -5.50 -2.72 12.05
C LYS A 6 -6.08 -3.89 12.84
N LEU A 7 -5.64 -4.05 14.08
CA LEU A 7 -6.03 -5.15 14.97
C LEU A 7 -7.56 -5.28 15.07
N GLY A 8 -8.05 -6.53 15.03
CA GLY A 8 -9.48 -6.83 15.11
C GLY A 8 -10.28 -6.54 13.83
N SER A 9 -9.60 -6.27 12.71
CA SER A 9 -10.25 -6.03 11.41
C SER A 9 -9.53 -6.75 10.27
N ASP A 10 -10.13 -6.72 9.09
CA ASP A 10 -9.53 -7.22 7.85
C ASP A 10 -8.55 -6.23 7.20
N LEU A 11 -8.19 -5.11 7.85
CA LEU A 11 -7.47 -4.01 7.20
C LEU A 11 -5.99 -3.93 7.56
N TYR A 12 -5.18 -3.55 6.57
CA TYR A 12 -3.80 -3.12 6.73
C TYR A 12 -3.67 -1.66 6.29
N TYR A 13 -3.19 -0.80 7.18
CA TYR A 13 -2.85 0.58 6.88
C TYR A 13 -1.58 0.67 6.03
N LEU A 14 -1.58 1.62 5.10
CA LEU A 14 -0.48 1.86 4.19
C LEU A 14 0.52 2.85 4.79
N HIS A 15 1.79 2.47 4.78
CA HIS A 15 2.91 3.31 5.19
C HIS A 15 3.97 3.35 4.10
N ALA A 16 4.73 4.44 4.02
CA ALA A 16 5.83 4.57 3.07
C ALA A 16 6.86 3.43 3.29
N PRO A 17 7.09 2.53 2.31
CA PRO A 17 8.05 1.45 2.46
C PRO A 17 9.50 1.98 2.47
N HIS A 18 10.37 1.33 3.25
CA HIS A 18 11.80 1.59 3.23
C HIS A 18 12.55 0.94 2.06
N GLN A 19 11.94 -0.04 1.39
CA GLN A 19 12.54 -0.75 0.25
C GLN A 19 11.81 -0.34 -1.03
N PRO A 20 12.48 -0.28 -2.18
CA PRO A 20 11.81 0.03 -3.45
C PRO A 20 10.85 -1.08 -3.89
N ARG A 21 11.09 -2.33 -3.48
CA ARG A 21 10.24 -3.49 -3.79
C ARG A 21 10.26 -4.49 -2.66
N SER A 22 9.10 -5.03 -2.31
CA SER A 22 8.93 -6.17 -1.41
C SER A 22 8.07 -7.23 -2.06
N ARG A 23 8.37 -8.51 -1.80
CA ARG A 23 7.60 -9.66 -2.30
C ARG A 23 7.20 -10.52 -1.11
N ILE A 24 5.92 -10.85 -1.01
CA ILE A 24 5.35 -11.75 -0.01
C ILE A 24 4.87 -12.98 -0.75
N THR A 25 5.45 -14.14 -0.42
CA THR A 25 4.91 -15.43 -0.86
C THR A 25 3.82 -15.83 0.13
N LEU A 26 2.60 -15.99 -0.36
CA LEU A 26 1.42 -16.32 0.43
C LEU A 26 1.32 -17.85 0.60
N GLU A 27 0.59 -18.31 1.61
CA GLU A 27 0.36 -19.74 1.86
C GLU A 27 -0.26 -20.45 0.65
N SER A 28 -1.11 -19.76 -0.10
CA SER A 28 -1.69 -20.26 -1.36
C SER A 28 -0.69 -20.45 -2.51
N GLY A 29 0.60 -20.15 -2.31
CA GLY A 29 1.63 -20.13 -3.35
C GLY A 29 1.61 -18.89 -4.25
N ARG A 30 0.54 -18.07 -4.16
CA ARG A 30 0.46 -16.77 -4.83
C ARG A 30 1.49 -15.79 -4.27
N THR A 31 1.76 -14.74 -5.04
CA THR A 31 2.66 -13.66 -4.64
C THR A 31 1.89 -12.35 -4.53
N PHE A 32 2.11 -11.62 -3.45
CA PHE A 32 1.75 -10.21 -3.32
C PHE A 32 3.01 -9.35 -3.34
N THR A 33 3.07 -8.38 -4.25
CA THR A 33 4.21 -7.49 -4.43
C THR A 33 3.85 -6.08 -4.01
N ILE A 34 4.74 -5.42 -3.28
CA ILE A 34 4.63 -3.99 -2.97
C ILE A 34 5.76 -3.28 -3.71
N VAL A 35 5.43 -2.28 -4.53
CA VAL A 35 6.38 -1.46 -5.28
C VAL A 35 6.30 -0.03 -4.79
N ALA A 36 7.39 0.50 -4.28
CA ALA A 36 7.51 1.89 -3.84
C ALA A 36 8.22 2.71 -4.92
N ARG A 37 7.43 3.38 -5.77
CA ARG A 37 7.94 4.24 -6.84
C ARG A 37 8.43 5.55 -6.23
N GLY A 38 9.63 5.97 -6.61
CA GLY A 38 10.26 7.19 -6.07
C GLY A 38 10.83 7.04 -4.66
N GLN A 39 10.99 5.81 -4.15
CA GLN A 39 11.61 5.58 -2.83
C GLN A 39 13.07 6.06 -2.80
N GLY A 40 13.39 6.95 -1.86
CA GLY A 40 14.74 7.42 -1.59
C GLY A 40 14.80 8.39 -0.40
N ALA A 41 15.92 9.10 -0.27
CA ALA A 41 16.13 10.03 0.84
C ALA A 41 15.03 11.12 0.88
N GLY A 42 14.31 11.16 2.01
CA GLY A 42 13.27 12.15 2.29
C GLY A 42 11.89 11.88 1.70
N THR A 43 11.68 10.80 0.93
CA THR A 43 10.36 10.46 0.37
C THR A 43 9.55 9.66 1.37
N ARG A 44 8.72 10.35 2.15
CA ARG A 44 7.96 9.77 3.28
C ARG A 44 6.45 9.79 3.11
N TYR A 45 5.94 10.45 2.06
CA TYR A 45 4.51 10.59 1.83
C TYR A 45 4.06 9.69 0.68
N ILE A 46 3.02 8.89 0.91
CA ILE A 46 2.29 8.24 -0.19
C ILE A 46 1.41 9.31 -0.82
N ARG A 47 1.54 9.46 -2.14
CA ARG A 47 0.81 10.47 -2.93
C ARG A 47 -0.18 9.88 -3.91
N ALA A 48 -0.03 8.60 -4.22
CA ALA A 48 -1.02 7.80 -4.93
C ALA A 48 -0.76 6.32 -4.63
N ALA A 49 -1.80 5.50 -4.74
CA ALA A 49 -1.69 4.05 -4.68
C ALA A 49 -2.49 3.40 -5.81
N ARG A 50 -2.03 2.23 -6.25
CA ARG A 50 -2.76 1.37 -7.17
C ARG A 50 -2.72 -0.06 -6.70
N LEU A 51 -3.86 -0.73 -6.69
CA LEU A 51 -3.94 -2.16 -6.45
C LEU A 51 -4.30 -2.86 -7.76
N ASN A 52 -3.39 -3.71 -8.25
CA ASN A 52 -3.54 -4.43 -9.51
C ASN A 52 -3.85 -3.51 -10.71
N GLY A 53 -3.20 -2.34 -10.74
CA GLY A 53 -3.36 -1.32 -11.77
C GLY A 53 -4.55 -0.38 -11.56
N GLN A 54 -5.48 -0.71 -10.68
CA GLN A 54 -6.64 0.14 -10.37
C GLN A 54 -6.29 1.19 -9.30
N PRO A 55 -6.75 2.45 -9.42
CA PRO A 55 -6.58 3.46 -8.38
C PRO A 55 -7.09 2.97 -7.03
N LEU A 56 -6.29 3.19 -5.99
CA LEU A 56 -6.65 2.93 -4.60
C LEU A 56 -6.65 4.26 -3.85
N ASP A 57 -7.84 4.81 -3.58
CA ASP A 57 -8.01 6.11 -2.94
C ASP A 57 -8.14 6.01 -1.40
N THR A 58 -7.95 4.82 -0.85
CA THR A 58 -7.97 4.54 0.59
C THR A 58 -6.56 4.31 1.13
N PRO A 59 -6.26 4.75 2.36
CA PRO A 59 -4.98 4.53 3.02
C PRO A 59 -4.86 3.14 3.64
N PHE A 60 -5.61 2.17 3.12
CA PHE A 60 -5.63 0.79 3.59
C PHE A 60 -5.97 -0.19 2.47
N VAL A 61 -5.52 -1.43 2.64
CA VAL A 61 -5.91 -2.60 1.83
C VAL A 61 -6.42 -3.69 2.75
N SER A 62 -7.30 -4.55 2.26
CA SER A 62 -7.81 -5.68 3.05
C SER A 62 -6.89 -6.91 2.98
N GLN A 63 -6.89 -7.75 4.01
CA GLN A 63 -6.20 -9.05 3.97
C GLN A 63 -6.78 -9.90 2.83
N ALA A 64 -8.10 -9.86 2.61
CA ALA A 64 -8.74 -10.56 1.51
C ALA A 64 -8.15 -10.15 0.14
N ALA A 65 -7.87 -8.85 -0.06
CA ALA A 65 -7.21 -8.36 -1.27
C ALA A 65 -5.74 -8.80 -1.34
N ILE A 66 -5.01 -8.75 -0.24
CA ILE A 66 -3.61 -9.23 -0.17
C ILE A 66 -3.54 -10.73 -0.52
N GLN A 67 -4.45 -11.54 0.02
CA GLN A 67 -4.51 -12.98 -0.18
C GLN A 67 -4.79 -13.37 -1.63
N GLN A 68 -5.43 -12.49 -2.42
CA GLN A 68 -5.59 -12.68 -3.87
C GLN A 68 -4.27 -12.58 -4.65
N GLY A 69 -3.21 -12.05 -4.02
CA GLY A 69 -1.93 -11.78 -4.65
C GLY A 69 -1.96 -10.51 -5.50
N GLY A 70 -0.98 -10.39 -6.40
CA GLY A 70 -0.89 -9.27 -7.33
C GLY A 70 0.10 -8.20 -6.87
N THR A 71 -0.18 -6.93 -7.19
CA THR A 71 0.75 -5.82 -6.97
C THR A 71 0.04 -4.59 -6.38
N LEU A 72 0.57 -4.11 -5.25
CA LEU A 72 0.30 -2.78 -4.70
C LEU A 72 1.45 -1.84 -5.11
N GLU A 73 1.12 -0.82 -5.88
CA GLU A 73 2.05 0.24 -6.24
C GLU A 73 1.78 1.48 -5.38
N LEU A 74 2.84 2.04 -4.80
CA LEU A 74 2.81 3.25 -3.99
C LEU A 74 3.72 4.30 -4.62
N ASP A 75 3.15 5.42 -5.02
CA ASP A 75 3.89 6.57 -5.52
C ASP A 75 4.30 7.46 -4.33
N LEU A 76 5.60 7.51 -4.04
CA LEU A 76 6.14 8.25 -2.90
C LEU A 76 6.60 9.66 -3.29
N GLY A 77 6.49 10.60 -2.35
CA GLY A 77 6.98 11.96 -2.50
C GLY A 77 7.55 12.56 -1.21
N ARG A 78 8.19 13.71 -1.36
CA ARG A 78 8.80 14.48 -0.25
C ARG A 78 7.80 15.37 0.50
N THR A 79 6.66 15.64 -0.10
CA THR A 79 5.58 16.47 0.45
C THR A 79 4.24 15.74 0.33
N PRO A 80 3.28 16.03 1.23
CA PRO A 80 1.93 15.48 1.14
C PRO A 80 1.16 16.03 -0.07
N ASN A 81 0.06 15.37 -0.42
CA ASN A 81 -0.96 15.86 -1.35
C ASN A 81 -2.36 15.46 -0.84
N ASP A 82 -3.37 15.51 -1.71
CA ASP A 82 -4.76 15.23 -1.34
C ASP A 82 -5.18 13.76 -1.35
N TRP A 83 -4.24 12.83 -1.62
CA TRP A 83 -4.55 11.40 -1.61
C TRP A 83 -4.90 10.92 -0.20
N GLY A 84 -5.92 10.05 -0.10
CA GLY A 84 -6.37 9.48 1.18
C GLY A 84 -7.09 10.47 2.11
N ARG A 85 -7.52 11.64 1.62
CA ARG A 85 -8.24 12.66 2.41
C ARG A 85 -9.77 12.61 2.28
N ALA A 86 -10.31 11.78 1.40
CA ALA A 86 -11.76 11.72 1.18
C ALA A 86 -12.48 11.03 2.34
N ALA A 87 -13.78 11.25 2.51
CA ALA A 87 -14.56 10.53 3.53
C ALA A 87 -14.53 9.00 3.33
N SER A 88 -14.44 8.55 2.08
CA SER A 88 -14.23 7.13 1.72
C SER A 88 -12.89 6.57 2.18
N SER A 89 -11.94 7.43 2.58
CA SER A 89 -10.62 7.07 3.07
C SER A 89 -10.58 6.79 4.58
N LEU A 90 -11.71 6.91 5.29
CA LEU A 90 -11.84 6.53 6.69
C LEU A 90 -12.09 5.01 6.84
N PRO A 91 -11.43 4.33 7.79
CA PRO A 91 -11.52 2.88 7.98
C PRO A 91 -12.64 2.43 8.93
#